data_AF-A0AAN5CRB0-F1
#
_entry.id   AF-A0AAN5CRB0-F1
#
_cell.length_a   1.000
_cell.length_b   1.000
_cell.length_c   1.000
_cell.angle_alpha   90.00
_cell.angle_beta   90.00
_cell.angle_gamma   90.00
#
_symmetry.space_group_name_H-M   'P 1'
#
loop_
_entity.id
_entity.type
_entity.pdbx_description
1 polymer ?
#
loop_
_entity_poly.entity_id
_entity_poly.type
_entity_poly.pdbx_seq_one_letter_code
_entity_poly.pdbx_strand_id
1 'polypeptide(L)'
;LGSKESGGDRWRGKRKMLTPSFHFTMLMSYIEVMNRHAKVLVEVLQDSIGQNIDMDTFVKRFTLDVICDTAMGMDLGAQHRPDQPYVESIATLMYLGSQTTMNPHLWNPIGRWITGWQKKYDTALSIAHGFTNKVISERIDLICRGEVDVNKRAFLDMLIAEKTRSNISLEDIREEVDTFMFAGHDTTSTTLGWALWCLAHHPEIQQRVYEEVQGIFGE
;
A
#
# COMPACT_ATOMS: atom_id res chain seq x y z
N LEU A 1 35.59 -4.51 -11.06
CA LEU A 1 35.26 -3.26 -11.78
C LEU A 1 33.74 -3.17 -11.87
N GLY A 2 33.06 -2.94 -10.74
CA GLY A 2 31.60 -2.79 -10.70
C GLY A 2 31.26 -1.31 -10.71
N SER A 3 30.37 -0.88 -11.59
CA SER A 3 30.00 0.53 -11.74
C SER A 3 29.51 1.11 -10.41
N LYS A 4 30.27 2.07 -9.89
CA LYS A 4 29.83 3.01 -8.87
C LYS A 4 28.80 3.94 -9.50
N GLU A 5 27.60 3.46 -9.78
CA GLU A 5 26.49 4.39 -10.01
C GLU A 5 26.27 5.15 -8.70
N SER A 6 26.31 6.48 -8.76
CA SER A 6 26.00 7.30 -7.59
C SER A 6 24.57 7.02 -7.17
N GLY A 7 24.23 7.15 -5.89
CA GLY A 7 22.83 6.94 -5.44
C GLY A 7 21.82 7.79 -6.23
N GLY A 8 22.25 8.93 -6.76
CA GLY A 8 21.46 9.79 -7.64
C GLY A 8 21.17 9.19 -9.03
N ASP A 9 22.11 8.43 -9.61
CA ASP A 9 21.91 7.78 -10.91
C ASP A 9 20.94 6.60 -10.79
N ARG A 10 21.09 5.77 -9.74
CA ARG A 10 20.15 4.67 -9.42
C ARG A 10 18.73 5.21 -9.18
N TRP A 11 18.60 6.30 -8.41
CA TRP A 11 17.31 6.95 -8.19
C TRP A 11 16.71 7.51 -9.48
N ARG A 12 17.51 8.17 -10.32
CA ARG A 12 17.04 8.76 -11.58
C ARG A 12 16.53 7.69 -12.54
N GLY A 13 17.25 6.56 -12.63
CA GLY A 13 16.83 5.39 -13.41
C GLY A 13 15.48 4.84 -12.93
N LYS A 14 15.38 4.55 -11.63
CA LYS A 14 14.14 4.08 -10.99
C LYS A 14 12.98 5.06 -11.21
N ARG A 15 13.17 6.35 -10.95
CA ARG A 15 12.12 7.37 -11.14
C ARG A 15 11.64 7.47 -12.58
N LYS A 16 12.55 7.44 -13.56
CA LYS A 16 12.21 7.48 -14.99
C LYS A 16 11.35 6.29 -15.39
N MET A 17 11.67 5.10 -14.87
CA MET A 17 10.89 3.88 -15.10
C MET A 17 9.50 3.94 -14.48
N LEU A 18 9.37 4.50 -13.27
CA LEU A 18 8.14 4.43 -12.49
C LEU A 18 7.11 5.53 -12.80
N THR A 19 7.57 6.68 -13.31
CA THR A 19 6.70 7.84 -13.59
C THR A 19 5.51 7.54 -14.52
N PRO A 20 5.63 6.70 -15.58
CA PRO A 20 4.50 6.36 -16.45
C PRO A 20 3.30 5.70 -15.74
N SER A 21 3.54 4.97 -14.64
CA SER A 21 2.49 4.34 -13.82
C SER A 21 1.51 5.36 -13.22
N PHE A 22 1.98 6.60 -13.05
CA PHE A 22 1.22 7.71 -12.47
C PHE A 22 0.69 8.68 -13.53
N HIS A 23 0.77 8.30 -14.82
CA HIS A 23 0.19 9.11 -15.88
C HIS A 23 -1.34 9.15 -15.76
N PHE A 24 -1.95 10.29 -16.09
CA PHE A 24 -3.39 10.54 -15.89
C PHE A 24 -4.30 9.42 -16.40
N THR A 25 -4.03 8.88 -17.60
CA THR A 25 -4.78 7.76 -18.19
C THR A 25 -4.82 6.52 -17.30
N MET A 26 -3.73 6.24 -16.57
CA MET A 26 -3.68 5.13 -15.61
C MET A 26 -4.53 5.41 -14.38
N LEU A 27 -4.41 6.62 -13.85
CA LEU A 27 -5.19 7.05 -12.69
C LEU A 27 -6.71 6.98 -12.97
N MET A 28 -7.14 7.33 -14.18
CA MET A 28 -8.54 7.19 -14.58
C MET A 28 -9.03 5.73 -14.56
N SER A 29 -8.17 4.77 -14.91
CA SER A 29 -8.52 3.34 -14.81
C SER A 29 -8.65 2.85 -13.36
N TYR A 30 -8.00 3.53 -12.41
CA TYR A 30 -8.07 3.17 -11.00
C TYR A 30 -9.37 3.59 -10.33
N ILE A 31 -10.11 4.56 -10.90
CA ILE A 31 -11.39 5.02 -10.36
C ILE A 31 -12.40 3.87 -10.27
N GLU A 32 -12.46 3.00 -11.28
CA GLU A 32 -13.37 1.85 -11.28
C GLU A 32 -13.04 0.88 -10.13
N VAL A 33 -11.74 0.60 -9.93
CA VAL A 33 -11.25 -0.26 -8.86
C VAL A 33 -11.51 0.36 -7.48
N MET A 34 -11.26 1.67 -7.32
CA MET A 34 -11.57 2.40 -6.09
C MET A 34 -13.06 2.35 -5.76
N ASN A 35 -13.93 2.56 -6.74
CA ASN A 35 -15.38 2.48 -6.56
C ASN A 35 -15.85 1.07 -6.18
N ARG A 36 -15.26 0.03 -6.78
CA ARG A 36 -15.55 -1.36 -6.40
C ARG A 36 -15.20 -1.61 -4.93
N HIS A 37 -13.98 -1.27 -4.52
CA HIS A 37 -13.55 -1.46 -3.13
C HIS A 37 -14.32 -0.56 -2.15
N ALA A 38 -14.78 0.61 -2.57
CA ALA A 38 -15.58 1.51 -1.73
C ALA A 38 -16.97 0.92 -1.47
N LYS A 39 -17.56 0.21 -2.44
CA LYS A 39 -18.80 -0.55 -2.22
C LYS A 39 -18.60 -1.66 -1.20
N VAL A 40 -17.51 -2.42 -1.31
CA VAL A 40 -17.14 -3.45 -0.32
C VAL A 40 -16.98 -2.83 1.07
N LEU A 41 -16.34 -1.67 1.19
CA LEU A 41 -16.22 -0.95 2.46
C LEU A 41 -17.59 -0.63 3.06
N VAL A 42 -18.50 -0.08 2.25
CA VAL A 42 -19.87 0.23 2.68
C VAL A 42 -20.60 -1.04 3.12
N GLU A 43 -20.49 -2.14 2.37
CA GLU A 43 -21.10 -3.43 2.71
C GLU A 43 -20.59 -3.96 4.06
N VAL A 44 -19.27 -3.99 4.27
CA VAL A 44 -18.67 -4.46 5.53
C VAL A 44 -19.04 -3.55 6.72
N LEU A 45 -19.27 -2.26 6.48
CA LEU A 45 -19.71 -1.33 7.53
C LEU A 45 -21.19 -1.48 7.90
N GLN A 46 -22.02 -2.15 7.10
CA GLN A 46 -23.45 -2.33 7.42
C GLN A 46 -23.65 -3.07 8.75
N ASP A 47 -22.79 -4.04 9.04
CA ASP A 47 -22.84 -4.82 10.30
C ASP A 47 -22.51 -3.98 11.54
N SER A 48 -21.96 -2.77 11.34
CA SER A 48 -21.52 -1.86 12.40
C SER A 48 -22.50 -0.71 12.67
N ILE A 49 -23.66 -0.68 12.00
CA ILE A 49 -24.64 0.39 12.18
C ILE A 49 -25.12 0.46 13.63
N GLY A 50 -25.11 1.67 14.20
CA GLY A 50 -25.51 1.93 15.58
C GLY A 50 -24.45 1.58 16.63
N GLN A 51 -23.25 1.14 16.21
CA GLN A 51 -22.13 0.83 17.09
C GLN A 51 -21.03 1.89 16.96
N ASN A 52 -20.32 2.13 18.06
CA ASN A 52 -19.09 2.93 18.02
C ASN A 52 -17.96 2.04 17.51
N ILE A 53 -17.42 2.37 16.35
CA ILE A 53 -16.33 1.62 15.72
C ILE A 53 -15.09 2.49 15.52
N ASP A 54 -13.93 1.84 15.48
CA ASP A 54 -12.69 2.46 15.05
C ASP A 54 -12.56 2.37 13.52
N MET A 55 -12.73 3.51 12.85
CA MET A 55 -12.66 3.60 11.38
C MET A 55 -11.26 3.37 10.82
N ASP A 56 -10.19 3.60 11.59
CA ASP A 56 -8.79 3.45 11.15
C ASP A 56 -8.54 2.05 10.57
N THR A 57 -9.04 1.05 11.27
CA THR A 57 -8.88 -0.35 10.91
C THR A 57 -9.60 -0.70 9.60
N PHE A 58 -10.76 -0.10 9.32
CA PHE A 58 -11.49 -0.31 8.05
C PHE A 58 -10.82 0.39 6.88
N VAL A 59 -10.41 1.66 7.05
CA VAL A 59 -9.78 2.43 5.97
C VAL A 59 -8.39 1.90 5.61
N LYS A 60 -7.64 1.34 6.57
CA LYS A 60 -6.37 0.64 6.30
C LYS A 60 -6.56 -0.58 5.39
N ARG A 61 -7.58 -1.41 5.65
CA ARG A 61 -7.88 -2.57 4.81
C ARG A 61 -8.40 -2.16 3.43
N PHE A 62 -9.28 -1.16 3.37
CA PHE A 62 -9.78 -0.61 2.11
C PHE A 62 -8.64 -0.08 1.22
N THR A 63 -7.77 0.76 1.77
CA THR A 63 -6.65 1.32 0.99
C THR A 63 -5.61 0.26 0.61
N LEU A 64 -5.40 -0.76 1.44
CA LEU A 64 -4.56 -1.90 1.11
C LEU A 64 -5.11 -2.68 -0.10
N ASP A 65 -6.41 -2.96 -0.12
CA ASP A 65 -7.05 -3.62 -1.25
C ASP A 65 -6.95 -2.76 -2.53
N VAL A 66 -7.20 -1.46 -2.42
CA VAL A 66 -7.07 -0.53 -3.56
C VAL A 66 -5.65 -0.54 -4.13
N ILE A 67 -4.60 -0.43 -3.30
CA ILE A 67 -3.21 -0.41 -3.83
C ILE A 67 -2.78 -1.77 -4.39
N CYS A 68 -3.22 -2.88 -3.77
CA CYS A 68 -2.92 -4.22 -4.28
C CYS A 68 -3.54 -4.44 -5.66
N ASP A 69 -4.79 -4.02 -5.83
CA ASP A 69 -5.52 -4.23 -7.07
C ASP A 69 -5.03 -3.30 -8.18
N THR A 70 -4.87 -2.01 -7.89
CA THR A 70 -4.47 -1.00 -8.88
C THR A 70 -3.00 -1.08 -9.29
N ALA A 71 -2.09 -1.14 -8.31
CA ALA A 71 -0.65 -1.05 -8.56
C ALA A 71 0.02 -2.43 -8.66
N MET A 72 -0.44 -3.42 -7.88
CA MET A 72 0.13 -4.77 -7.89
C MET A 72 -0.64 -5.73 -8.81
N GLY A 73 -1.84 -5.36 -9.25
CA GLY A 73 -2.67 -6.19 -10.12
C GLY A 73 -3.21 -7.44 -9.42
N MET A 74 -3.48 -7.34 -8.11
CA MET A 74 -3.93 -8.46 -7.28
C MET A 74 -5.13 -8.08 -6.41
N ASP A 75 -6.16 -8.92 -6.45
CA ASP A 75 -7.29 -8.84 -5.53
C ASP A 75 -6.97 -9.63 -4.26
N LEU A 76 -6.77 -8.91 -3.15
CA LEU A 76 -6.36 -9.46 -1.87
C LEU A 76 -7.56 -9.87 -0.99
N GLY A 77 -8.66 -9.10 -1.08
CA GLY A 77 -9.83 -9.24 -0.22
C GLY A 77 -9.55 -8.98 1.27
N ALA A 78 -8.67 -8.02 1.59
CA ALA A 78 -8.32 -7.67 2.96
C ALA A 78 -9.52 -7.13 3.75
N GLN A 79 -10.46 -6.42 3.13
CA GLN A 79 -11.61 -5.85 3.85
C GLN A 79 -12.48 -6.89 4.57
N HIS A 80 -12.52 -8.14 4.08
CA HIS A 80 -13.23 -9.25 4.72
C HIS A 80 -12.35 -10.04 5.72
N ARG A 81 -11.08 -9.68 5.87
CA ARG A 81 -10.11 -10.35 6.73
C ARG A 81 -9.62 -9.36 7.81
N PRO A 82 -10.29 -9.31 8.97
CA PRO A 82 -9.91 -8.36 10.01
C PRO A 82 -8.48 -8.58 10.52
N ASP A 83 -8.02 -9.83 10.54
CA ASP A 83 -6.69 -10.23 11.04
C ASP A 83 -5.63 -10.28 9.92
N GLN A 84 -5.49 -9.20 9.15
CA GLN A 84 -4.48 -9.16 8.07
C GLN A 84 -3.07 -8.92 8.64
N PRO A 85 -2.16 -9.92 8.67
CA PRO A 85 -0.89 -9.81 9.38
C PRO A 85 0.04 -8.74 8.80
N TYR A 86 -0.12 -8.45 7.50
CA TYR A 86 0.63 -7.39 6.85
C TYR A 86 0.36 -6.02 7.49
N VAL A 87 -0.90 -5.64 7.70
CA VAL A 87 -1.27 -4.33 8.27
C VAL A 87 -0.69 -4.17 9.67
N GLU A 88 -0.79 -5.20 10.51
CA GLU A 88 -0.22 -5.19 11.86
C GLU A 88 1.31 -5.12 11.84
N SER A 89 1.96 -5.83 10.91
CA SER A 89 3.41 -5.80 10.75
C SER A 89 3.91 -4.41 10.35
N ILE A 90 3.20 -3.71 9.45
CA ILE A 90 3.53 -2.34 9.05
C ILE A 90 3.38 -1.37 10.23
N ALA A 91 2.26 -1.45 10.96
CA ALA A 91 2.06 -0.62 12.16
C ALA A 91 3.18 -0.82 13.19
N THR A 92 3.60 -2.08 13.40
CA THR A 92 4.73 -2.42 14.28
C THR A 92 6.04 -1.83 13.77
N LEU A 93 6.35 -1.97 12.47
CA LEU A 93 7.55 -1.41 11.87
C LEU A 93 7.60 0.12 11.99
N MET A 94 6.48 0.80 11.77
CA MET A 94 6.38 2.26 11.94
C MET A 94 6.60 2.68 13.38
N TYR A 95 5.96 2.00 14.34
CA TYR A 95 6.16 2.28 15.76
C TYR A 95 7.63 2.09 16.14
N LEU A 96 8.24 0.96 15.78
CA LEU A 96 9.64 0.68 16.10
C LEU A 96 10.60 1.65 15.38
N GLY A 97 10.32 2.03 14.14
CA GLY A 97 11.07 3.01 13.36
C GLY A 97 11.00 4.42 13.96
N SER A 98 9.81 4.85 14.37
CA SER A 98 9.61 6.13 15.07
C SER A 98 10.37 6.17 16.38
N GLN A 99 10.25 5.13 17.20
CA GLN A 99 10.95 5.04 18.48
C GLN A 99 12.47 5.03 18.30
N THR A 100 13.01 4.29 17.33
CA THR A 100 14.45 4.32 17.05
C THR A 100 14.93 5.67 16.53
N THR A 101 14.09 6.40 15.78
CA THR A 101 14.43 7.74 15.30
C THR A 101 14.44 8.77 16.43
N MET A 102 13.45 8.73 17.32
CA MET A 102 13.27 9.73 18.38
C MET A 102 14.11 9.46 19.64
N ASN A 103 14.57 8.23 19.85
CA ASN A 103 15.27 7.85 21.07
C ASN A 103 16.74 7.46 20.81
N PRO A 104 17.72 8.33 21.15
CA PRO A 104 19.14 8.08 20.89
C PRO A 104 19.70 6.80 21.52
N HIS A 105 19.15 6.36 22.66
CA HIS A 105 19.59 5.13 23.32
C HIS A 105 19.32 3.87 22.49
N LEU A 106 18.38 3.93 21.54
CA LEU A 106 18.07 2.84 20.62
C LEU A 106 18.93 2.87 19.35
N TRP A 107 19.82 3.85 19.16
CA TRP A 107 20.67 3.92 17.96
C TRP A 107 21.77 2.85 17.97
N ASN A 108 22.18 2.41 19.17
CA ASN A 108 23.17 1.35 19.34
C ASN A 108 22.54 -0.04 19.02
N PRO A 109 23.06 -0.78 18.02
CA PRO A 109 22.55 -2.10 17.67
C PRO A 109 22.59 -3.12 18.81
N ILE A 110 23.60 -3.05 19.68
CA ILE A 110 23.75 -3.97 20.82
C ILE A 110 22.61 -3.77 21.82
N GLY A 111 22.25 -2.52 22.11
CA GLY A 111 21.12 -2.20 22.98
C GLY A 111 19.79 -2.71 22.42
N ARG A 112 19.56 -2.56 21.12
CA ARG A 112 18.38 -3.12 20.43
C ARG A 112 18.34 -4.64 20.47
N TRP A 113 19.50 -5.29 20.36
CA TRP A 113 19.57 -6.75 20.41
C TRP A 113 19.27 -7.30 21.81
N ILE A 114 19.90 -6.75 22.85
CA ILE A 114 19.71 -7.19 24.25
C ILE A 114 18.26 -6.98 24.72
N THR A 115 17.63 -5.87 24.34
CA THR A 115 16.24 -5.55 24.73
C THR A 115 15.18 -6.35 23.96
N GLY A 116 15.58 -7.21 23.01
CA GLY A 116 14.66 -7.93 22.13
C GLY A 116 13.99 -7.06 21.07
N TRP A 117 14.37 -5.77 20.97
CA TRP A 117 13.86 -4.82 20.00
C TRP A 117 14.14 -5.27 18.56
N GLN A 118 15.38 -5.70 18.31
CA GLN A 118 15.79 -6.17 16.99
C GLN A 118 14.97 -7.40 16.56
N LYS A 119 14.72 -8.34 17.48
CA LYS A 119 13.89 -9.53 17.20
C LYS A 119 12.45 -9.16 16.79
N LYS A 120 11.85 -8.18 17.47
CA LYS A 120 10.50 -7.69 17.11
C LYS A 120 10.50 -7.05 15.72
N TYR A 121 11.49 -6.21 15.43
CA TYR A 121 11.67 -5.59 14.13
C TYR A 121 11.84 -6.64 13.02
N ASP A 122 12.76 -7.59 13.20
CA ASP A 122 13.05 -8.64 12.20
C ASP A 122 11.83 -9.54 11.96
N THR A 123 11.03 -9.81 12.99
CA THR A 123 9.79 -10.60 12.87
C THR A 123 8.75 -9.86 12.04
N ALA A 124 8.48 -8.59 12.36
CA ALA A 124 7.54 -7.77 11.60
C ALA A 124 8.01 -7.56 10.15
N LEU A 125 9.32 -7.35 9.95
CA LEU A 125 9.92 -7.21 8.63
C LEU A 125 9.78 -8.50 7.81
N SER A 126 9.97 -9.66 8.43
CA SER A 126 9.80 -10.97 7.76
C SER A 126 8.36 -11.18 7.30
N ILE A 127 7.36 -10.78 8.10
CA ILE A 127 5.94 -10.83 7.70
C ILE A 127 5.66 -9.91 6.52
N ALA A 128 6.14 -8.66 6.58
CA ALA A 128 5.97 -7.69 5.51
C ALA A 128 6.62 -8.17 4.20
N HIS A 129 7.87 -8.62 4.25
CA HIS A 129 8.58 -9.17 3.10
C HIS A 129 7.93 -10.46 2.57
N GLY A 130 7.44 -11.34 3.46
CA GLY A 130 6.75 -12.56 3.07
C GLY A 130 5.49 -12.25 2.25
N PHE A 131 4.76 -11.22 2.65
CA PHE A 131 3.59 -10.75 1.93
C PHE A 131 3.93 -10.18 0.55
N THR A 132 4.92 -9.29 0.45
CA THR A 132 5.30 -8.68 -0.84
C THR A 132 5.95 -9.69 -1.78
N ASN A 133 6.74 -10.63 -1.27
CA ASN A 133 7.26 -11.75 -2.05
C ASN A 133 6.12 -12.59 -2.63
N LYS A 134 5.08 -12.89 -1.84
CA LYS A 134 3.90 -13.62 -2.30
C LYS A 134 3.20 -12.89 -3.44
N VAL A 135 2.99 -11.58 -3.27
CA VAL A 135 2.40 -10.71 -4.30
C VAL A 135 3.20 -10.76 -5.61
N ILE A 136 4.53 -10.61 -5.51
CA ILE A 136 5.42 -10.67 -6.67
C ILE A 136 5.36 -12.05 -7.35
N SER A 137 5.43 -13.14 -6.58
CA SER A 137 5.41 -14.50 -7.13
C SER A 137 4.09 -14.82 -7.82
N GLU A 138 2.96 -14.48 -7.20
CA GLU A 138 1.64 -14.73 -7.79
C GLU A 138 1.45 -13.93 -9.09
N ARG A 139 1.94 -12.69 -9.13
CA ARG A 139 1.89 -11.89 -10.35
C ARG A 139 2.77 -12.46 -11.47
N ILE A 140 3.99 -12.90 -11.15
CA ILE A 140 4.88 -13.55 -12.12
C ILE A 140 4.23 -14.83 -12.68
N ASP A 141 3.60 -15.64 -11.84
CA ASP A 141 2.92 -16.87 -12.26
C ASP A 141 1.77 -16.57 -13.24
N LEU A 142 0.96 -15.55 -12.99
CA LEU A 142 -0.12 -15.12 -13.88
C LEU A 142 0.40 -14.66 -15.25
N ILE A 143 1.51 -13.92 -15.27
CA ILE A 143 2.19 -13.49 -16.51
C ILE A 143 2.71 -14.72 -17.28
N CYS A 144 3.35 -15.67 -16.60
CA CYS A 144 3.88 -16.89 -17.21
C CYS A 144 2.78 -17.78 -17.81
N ARG A 145 1.57 -17.78 -17.23
CA ARG A 145 0.40 -18.49 -17.76
C ARG A 145 -0.27 -17.78 -18.94
N GLY A 146 0.15 -16.55 -19.26
CA GLY A 146 -0.46 -15.73 -20.31
C GLY A 146 -1.85 -15.19 -19.96
N GLU A 147 -2.24 -15.24 -18.68
CA GLU A 147 -3.52 -14.73 -18.19
C GLU A 147 -3.51 -13.19 -18.07
N VAL A 148 -2.32 -12.61 -18.01
CA VAL A 148 -2.09 -11.18 -17.89
C VAL A 148 -1.29 -10.69 -19.09
N ASP A 149 -1.86 -9.76 -19.84
CA ASP A 149 -1.10 -8.99 -20.81
C ASP A 149 -0.24 -7.95 -20.06
N VAL A 150 1.07 -8.12 -20.10
CA VAL A 150 2.08 -7.20 -19.52
C VAL A 150 2.00 -5.78 -20.10
N ASN A 151 1.29 -5.58 -21.22
CA ASN A 151 0.98 -4.25 -21.74
C ASN A 151 -0.18 -3.56 -21.01
N LYS A 152 -0.90 -4.28 -20.13
CA LYS A 152 -1.78 -3.68 -19.12
C LYS A 152 -0.91 -3.23 -17.94
N ARG A 153 -0.98 -1.93 -17.66
CA ARG A 153 0.10 -1.11 -17.12
C ARG A 153 0.09 -1.05 -15.58
N ALA A 154 -0.06 -2.17 -14.87
CA ALA A 154 0.10 -2.12 -13.42
C ALA A 154 1.57 -1.82 -13.08
N PHE A 155 1.81 -1.15 -11.95
CA PHE A 155 3.15 -0.78 -11.51
C PHE A 155 4.08 -2.00 -11.42
N LEU A 156 3.58 -3.09 -10.84
CA LEU A 156 4.34 -4.34 -10.71
C LEU A 156 4.68 -4.98 -12.08
N ASP A 157 3.79 -4.88 -13.07
CA ASP A 157 4.05 -5.42 -14.41
C ASP A 157 5.22 -4.71 -15.09
N MET A 158 5.33 -3.39 -14.90
CA MET A 158 6.46 -2.61 -15.43
C MET A 158 7.78 -2.98 -14.75
N LEU A 159 7.77 -3.20 -13.43
CA LEU A 159 8.93 -3.70 -12.72
C LEU A 159 9.36 -5.10 -13.19
N ILE A 160 8.40 -6.01 -13.37
CA ILE A 160 8.68 -7.36 -13.86
C ILE A 160 9.20 -7.33 -15.31
N ALA A 161 8.61 -6.51 -16.18
CA ALA A 161 9.09 -6.36 -17.55
C ALA A 161 10.52 -5.80 -17.62
N GLU A 162 10.88 -4.89 -16.71
CA GLU A 162 12.24 -4.34 -16.64
C GLU A 162 13.26 -5.38 -16.18
N LYS A 163 12.85 -6.36 -15.35
CA LYS A 163 13.68 -7.52 -15.02
C LYS A 163 14.24 -8.20 -16.26
N THR A 164 13.38 -8.39 -17.26
CA THR A 164 13.73 -9.03 -18.53
C THR A 164 14.63 -8.14 -19.40
N ARG A 165 14.55 -6.81 -19.27
CA ARG A 165 15.25 -5.84 -20.14
C ARG A 165 16.61 -5.40 -19.59
N SER A 166 16.67 -5.07 -18.30
CA SER A 166 17.81 -4.38 -17.68
C SER A 166 18.44 -5.16 -16.52
N ASN A 167 18.07 -6.44 -16.36
CA ASN A 167 18.65 -7.37 -15.39
C ASN A 167 18.60 -6.87 -13.92
N ILE A 168 17.50 -6.22 -13.53
CA ILE A 168 17.27 -5.85 -12.13
C ILE A 168 17.06 -7.10 -11.26
N SER A 169 17.55 -7.07 -10.03
CA SER A 169 17.43 -8.22 -9.12
C SER A 169 15.98 -8.37 -8.63
N LEU A 170 15.60 -9.57 -8.16
CA LEU A 170 14.28 -9.75 -7.53
C LEU A 170 14.19 -8.93 -6.23
N GLU A 171 15.32 -8.72 -5.56
CA GLU A 171 15.43 -7.86 -4.39
C GLU A 171 15.13 -6.40 -4.72
N ASP A 172 15.67 -5.86 -5.82
CA ASP A 172 15.36 -4.50 -6.27
C ASP A 172 13.85 -4.31 -6.55
N ILE A 173 13.19 -5.32 -7.14
CA ILE A 173 11.75 -5.29 -7.38
C ILE A 173 10.99 -5.28 -6.06
N ARG A 174 11.39 -6.15 -5.12
CA ARG A 174 10.78 -6.22 -3.80
C ARG A 174 10.92 -4.92 -3.02
N GLU A 175 12.09 -4.29 -3.03
CA GLU A 175 12.31 -2.98 -2.39
C GLU A 175 11.34 -1.92 -2.90
N GLU A 176 11.11 -1.87 -4.22
CA GLU A 176 10.14 -0.94 -4.82
C GLU A 176 8.70 -1.32 -4.45
N VAL A 177 8.34 -2.60 -4.51
CA VAL A 177 7.02 -3.07 -4.10
C VAL A 177 6.73 -2.76 -2.63
N ASP A 178 7.66 -3.06 -1.73
CA ASP A 178 7.57 -2.73 -0.29
C ASP A 178 7.32 -1.23 -0.11
N THR A 179 8.09 -0.39 -0.81
CA THR A 179 7.99 1.07 -0.73
C THR A 179 6.62 1.57 -1.21
N PHE A 180 6.16 1.13 -2.39
CA PHE A 180 4.91 1.60 -2.98
C PHE A 180 3.67 1.07 -2.26
N MET A 181 3.68 -0.19 -1.84
CA MET A 181 2.59 -0.75 -1.05
C MET A 181 2.47 0.00 0.27
N PHE A 182 3.57 0.17 1.01
CA PHE A 182 3.58 0.93 2.26
C PHE A 182 3.08 2.36 2.07
N ALA A 183 3.74 3.13 1.20
CA ALA A 183 3.44 4.55 1.04
C ALA A 183 2.03 4.80 0.51
N GLY A 184 1.54 3.94 -0.40
CA GLY A 184 0.25 4.09 -1.05
C GLY A 184 -0.95 3.85 -0.13
N HIS A 185 -0.88 2.86 0.77
CA HIS A 185 -2.00 2.56 1.66
C HIS A 185 -1.95 3.34 2.97
N ASP A 186 -0.81 3.37 3.68
CA ASP A 186 -0.76 3.87 5.06
C ASP A 186 -1.07 5.37 5.14
N THR A 187 -0.47 6.17 4.26
CA THR A 187 -0.69 7.63 4.20
C THR A 187 -2.12 7.99 3.79
N THR A 188 -2.67 7.29 2.80
CA THR A 188 -4.04 7.48 2.32
C THR A 188 -5.05 7.05 3.37
N SER A 189 -4.80 5.95 4.09
CA SER A 189 -5.66 5.46 5.16
C SER A 189 -5.76 6.48 6.29
N THR A 190 -4.63 7.06 6.69
CA THR A 190 -4.56 8.13 7.70
C THR A 190 -5.35 9.35 7.22
N THR A 191 -5.17 9.75 5.97
CA THR A 191 -5.89 10.90 5.39
C THR A 191 -7.40 10.68 5.37
N LEU A 192 -7.84 9.49 4.95
CA LEU A 192 -9.27 9.13 4.94
C LEU A 192 -9.84 9.04 6.35
N GLY A 193 -9.11 8.46 7.30
CA GLY A 193 -9.51 8.38 8.71
C GLY A 193 -9.77 9.77 9.29
N TRP A 194 -8.85 10.72 9.07
CA TRP A 194 -9.03 12.11 9.49
C TRP A 194 -10.15 12.82 8.74
N ALA A 195 -10.29 12.61 7.43
CA ALA A 195 -11.36 13.21 6.64
C ALA A 195 -12.74 12.77 7.16
N LEU A 196 -12.93 11.47 7.37
CA LEU A 196 -14.17 10.92 7.93
C LEU A 196 -14.44 11.44 9.35
N TRP A 197 -13.40 11.50 10.19
CA TRP A 197 -13.51 12.07 11.53
C TRP A 197 -13.95 13.55 11.48
N CYS A 198 -13.35 14.35 10.60
CA CYS A 198 -13.72 15.76 10.42
C CYS A 198 -15.18 15.90 9.94
N LEU A 199 -15.61 15.10 8.97
CA LEU A 199 -16.99 15.13 8.47
C LEU A 199 -17.99 14.75 9.59
N ALA A 200 -17.68 13.73 10.39
CA ALA A 200 -18.51 13.32 11.52
C ALA A 200 -18.66 14.41 12.59
N HIS A 201 -17.67 15.29 12.75
CA HIS A 201 -17.69 16.40 13.71
C HIS A 201 -18.24 17.72 13.15
N HIS A 202 -18.49 17.79 11.83
CA HIS A 202 -19.02 18.98 11.15
C HIS A 202 -20.20 18.59 10.25
N PRO A 203 -21.38 18.29 10.82
CA PRO A 203 -22.52 17.77 10.06
C PRO A 203 -22.98 18.69 8.92
N GLU A 204 -22.83 20.00 9.07
CA GLU A 204 -23.12 20.99 8.04
C GLU A 204 -22.20 20.88 6.82
N ILE A 205 -20.93 20.51 7.03
CA ILE A 205 -19.97 20.27 5.94
C ILE A 205 -20.27 18.91 5.31
N GLN A 206 -20.53 17.89 6.13
CA GLN A 206 -20.92 16.56 5.65
C GLN A 206 -22.15 16.63 4.73
N GLN A 207 -23.18 17.38 5.13
CA GLN A 207 -24.39 17.56 4.35
C GLN A 207 -24.11 18.24 3.00
N ARG A 208 -23.28 19.29 2.99
CA ARG A 208 -22.89 19.97 1.74
C ARG A 208 -22.11 19.06 0.77
N VAL A 209 -21.20 18.25 1.30
CA VAL A 209 -20.47 17.26 0.50
C VAL A 209 -21.43 16.22 -0.08
N TYR A 210 -22.38 15.74 0.73
CA TYR A 210 -23.40 14.80 0.27
C TYR A 210 -24.26 15.41 -0.86
N GLU A 211 -24.73 16.65 -0.69
CA GLU A 211 -25.51 17.39 -1.69
C GLU A 211 -24.73 17.60 -3.00
N GLU A 212 -23.44 17.93 -2.92
CA GLU A 212 -22.58 18.05 -4.10
C GLU A 212 -22.46 16.72 -4.86
N VAL A 213 -22.20 15.62 -4.15
CA VAL A 213 -22.13 14.28 -4.75
C VAL A 213 -23.46 13.88 -5.39
N GLN A 214 -24.59 14.12 -4.71
CA GLN A 214 -25.92 13.87 -5.27
C GLN A 214 -26.22 14.76 -6.48
N GLY A 215 -25.78 16.02 -6.50
CA GLY A 215 -25.99 16.92 -7.64
C GLY A 215 -25.21 16.53 -8.90
N ILE A 216 -24.06 15.85 -8.75
CA ILE A 216 -23.23 15.40 -9.87
C ILE A 216 -23.61 13.99 -10.33
N PHE A 217 -23.88 13.09 -9.38
CA PHE A 217 -24.02 11.65 -9.64
C PHE A 217 -25.38 11.04 -9.25
N GLY A 218 -26.22 11.79 -8.56
CA GLY A 218 -27.60 11.39 -8.27
C GLY A 218 -28.46 11.42 -9.54
N GLU A 219 -29.54 10.63 -9.54
CA GLU A 219 -30.56 10.66 -10.61
C GLU A 219 -31.38 11.96 -10.59
#